data_AF-A0A972WD80-F1
#
_entry.id   AF-A0A972WD80-F1
#
_cell.length_a   1.000
_cell.length_b   1.000
_cell.length_c   1.000
_cell.angle_alpha   90.00
_cell.angle_beta   90.00
_cell.angle_gamma   90.00
#
_symmetry.space_group_name_H-M   'P 1'
#
loop_
_entity.id
_entity.type
_entity.pdbx_description
1 polymer ?
#
loop_
_entity_poly.entity_id
_entity_poly.type
_entity_poly.pdbx_seq_one_letter_code
_entity_poly.pdbx_strand_id
1 'polypeptide(L)'
;RWPMRAIGKNYPGEVARRYEYVDGAGEMGFISSVTAPFCGDCSRARLSADGKLYTCLFANQGTDLRESLRSGADDDELQQILTSIWLQRADRYSELRRPEIAEHHVLRKVEMYRIGG
;
A
#
# COMPACT_ATOMS: atom_id res chain seq x y z
N ARG A 1 -17.65 -30.31 -9.80
CA ARG A 1 -17.10 -29.16 -10.56
C ARG A 1 -17.65 -27.91 -9.87
N TRP A 2 -16.86 -26.86 -9.69
CA TRP A 2 -17.26 -25.65 -8.95
C TRP A 2 -17.49 -24.49 -9.93
N PRO A 3 -18.70 -24.32 -10.49
CA PRO A 3 -18.99 -23.23 -11.41
C PRO A 3 -18.95 -21.89 -10.67
N MET A 4 -18.28 -20.90 -11.26
CA MET A 4 -18.11 -19.56 -10.69
C MET A 4 -18.42 -18.49 -11.75
N ARG A 5 -18.89 -17.32 -11.32
CA ARG A 5 -19.05 -16.14 -12.17
C ARG A 5 -18.34 -14.92 -11.58
N ALA A 6 -17.78 -14.08 -12.43
CA ALA A 6 -17.12 -12.85 -11.99
C ALA A 6 -18.14 -11.85 -11.46
N ILE A 7 -17.78 -11.15 -10.38
CA ILE A 7 -18.59 -10.09 -9.79
C ILE A 7 -17.77 -8.79 -9.68
N GLY A 8 -18.49 -7.67 -9.58
CA GLY A 8 -17.89 -6.34 -9.51
C GLY A 8 -17.15 -6.06 -8.21
N LYS A 9 -16.46 -4.92 -8.19
CA LYS A 9 -15.85 -4.39 -6.98
C LYS A 9 -16.92 -3.86 -6.02
N ASN A 10 -16.72 -4.01 -4.72
CA ASN A 10 -17.54 -3.43 -3.65
C ASN A 10 -17.25 -1.93 -3.46
N TYR A 11 -16.02 -1.50 -3.70
CA TYR A 11 -15.58 -0.12 -3.45
C TYR A 11 -14.43 0.31 -4.38
N PRO A 12 -14.25 1.63 -4.59
CA PRO A 12 -13.11 2.17 -5.31
C PRO A 12 -11.78 1.71 -4.70
N GLY A 13 -10.85 1.28 -5.54
CA GLY A 13 -9.56 0.76 -5.08
C GLY A 13 -9.58 -0.64 -4.47
N GLU A 14 -10.70 -1.39 -4.54
CA GLU A 14 -10.66 -2.83 -4.24
C GLU A 14 -9.69 -3.55 -5.19
N VAL A 15 -8.75 -4.29 -4.60
CA VAL A 15 -7.62 -4.92 -5.30
C VAL A 15 -7.90 -6.35 -5.74
N ALA A 16 -8.90 -6.99 -5.14
CA ALA A 16 -9.27 -8.36 -5.46
C ALA A 16 -10.19 -8.40 -6.68
N ARG A 17 -9.91 -9.29 -7.63
CA ARG A 17 -10.90 -9.72 -8.63
C ARG A 17 -11.76 -10.80 -7.98
N ARG A 18 -13.06 -10.55 -7.89
CA ARG A 18 -13.99 -11.38 -7.14
C ARG A 18 -14.81 -12.28 -8.06
N TYR A 19 -15.12 -13.46 -7.53
CA TYR A 19 -15.95 -14.48 -8.14
C TYR A 19 -16.88 -15.05 -7.09
N GLU A 20 -18.11 -15.37 -7.47
CA GLU A 20 -19.04 -16.10 -6.61
C GLU A 20 -19.36 -17.47 -7.20
N TYR A 21 -19.58 -18.46 -6.34
CA TYR A 21 -20.08 -19.76 -6.76
C TYR A 21 -21.53 -19.64 -7.24
N VAL A 22 -21.87 -20.31 -8.35
CA VAL A 22 -23.21 -20.20 -8.96
C VAL A 22 -24.31 -20.77 -8.05
N ASP A 23 -23.96 -21.67 -7.12
CA ASP A 23 -24.86 -22.22 -6.11
C ASP A 23 -25.04 -21.31 -4.88
N GLY A 24 -24.36 -20.16 -4.83
CA GLY A 24 -24.44 -19.20 -3.72
C GLY A 24 -23.69 -19.63 -2.46
N ALA A 25 -22.87 -20.68 -2.52
CA ALA A 25 -22.15 -21.20 -1.35
C ALA A 25 -21.03 -20.26 -0.84
N GLY A 26 -20.69 -19.21 -1.59
CA GLY A 26 -19.74 -18.18 -1.17
C GLY A 26 -18.99 -17.53 -2.32
N GLU A 27 -17.89 -16.85 -1.98
CA GLU A 27 -17.05 -16.07 -2.89
C GLU A 27 -15.57 -16.43 -2.78
N MET A 28 -14.82 -16.15 -3.84
CA MET A 28 -13.37 -16.24 -3.92
C MET A 28 -12.79 -14.97 -4.56
N GLY A 29 -11.68 -14.48 -4.02
CA GLY A 29 -10.97 -13.31 -4.55
C GLY A 29 -9.53 -13.63 -4.94
N PHE A 30 -9.08 -13.07 -6.07
CA PHE A 30 -7.68 -13.14 -6.51
C PHE A 30 -7.03 -11.76 -6.48
N ILE A 31 -5.89 -11.65 -5.79
CA ILE A 31 -5.09 -10.41 -5.74
C ILE A 31 -3.83 -10.61 -6.57
N SER A 32 -3.76 -9.95 -7.74
CA SER A 32 -2.66 -10.10 -8.69
C SER A 32 -1.58 -9.02 -8.50
N SER A 33 -0.91 -9.00 -7.35
CA SER A 33 0.07 -7.96 -6.96
C SER A 33 1.27 -7.79 -7.90
N VAL A 34 1.54 -8.78 -8.76
CA VAL A 34 2.66 -8.80 -9.71
C VAL A 34 2.20 -8.56 -11.15
N THR A 35 1.25 -9.35 -11.64
CA THR A 35 0.82 -9.32 -13.05
C THR A 35 -0.18 -8.21 -13.35
N ALA A 36 -0.85 -7.67 -12.34
CA ALA A 36 -1.76 -6.54 -12.47
C ALA A 36 -1.64 -5.63 -11.21
N PRO A 37 -0.53 -4.85 -11.11
CA PRO A 37 -0.29 -3.98 -9.97
C PRO A 37 -1.39 -2.91 -9.83
N PHE A 38 -1.55 -2.40 -8.62
CA PHE A 38 -2.65 -1.52 -8.21
C PHE A 38 -2.14 -0.30 -7.43
N CYS A 39 -0.98 0.24 -7.80
CA CYS A 39 -0.43 1.40 -7.08
C CYS A 39 -1.20 2.69 -7.38
N GLY A 40 -1.76 2.85 -8.58
CA GLY A 40 -2.56 4.00 -8.99
C GLY A 40 -3.77 4.27 -8.10
N ASP A 41 -4.44 3.22 -7.63
CA ASP A 41 -5.57 3.32 -6.70
C ASP A 41 -5.16 3.23 -5.21
N CYS A 42 -3.86 3.13 -4.91
CA CYS A 42 -3.40 2.90 -3.54
C CYS A 42 -3.51 4.16 -2.69
N SER A 43 -4.36 4.12 -1.67
CA SER A 43 -4.61 5.19 -0.68
C SER A 43 -4.02 4.91 0.71
N ARG A 44 -3.08 3.96 0.83
CA ARG A 44 -2.48 3.57 2.12
C ARG A 44 -1.25 4.41 2.49
N ALA A 45 -1.23 4.88 3.74
CA ALA A 45 -0.05 5.25 4.49
C ALA A 45 0.20 4.22 5.61
N ARG A 46 1.43 4.12 6.12
CA ARG A 46 1.81 3.20 7.21
C ARG A 46 2.69 3.93 8.21
N LEU A 47 2.45 3.70 9.50
CA LEU A 47 3.31 4.18 10.58
C LEU A 47 4.09 2.97 11.12
N SER A 48 5.42 3.06 11.13
CA SER A 48 6.25 2.01 11.70
C SER A 48 6.23 2.03 13.23
N ALA A 49 6.65 0.93 13.85
CA ALA A 49 6.75 0.85 15.31
C ALA A 49 7.75 1.86 15.92
N ASP A 50 8.76 2.30 15.16
CA ASP A 50 9.69 3.36 15.58
C ASP A 50 9.18 4.79 15.29
N GLY A 51 7.95 4.93 14.77
CA GLY A 51 7.26 6.20 14.61
C GLY A 51 7.56 6.94 13.30
N LYS A 52 7.93 6.21 12.24
CA LYS A 52 8.17 6.78 10.91
C LYS A 52 7.00 6.52 9.98
N LEU A 53 6.56 7.55 9.26
CA LEU A 53 5.54 7.47 8.24
C LEU A 53 6.13 6.99 6.91
N TYR A 54 5.52 5.98 6.32
CA TYR A 54 5.82 5.44 5.01
C TYR A 54 4.59 5.51 4.10
N THR A 55 4.81 5.95 2.87
CA THR A 55 3.77 6.09 1.83
C THR A 55 3.73 4.89 0.86
N CYS A 56 4.61 3.91 1.07
CA CYS A 56 4.67 2.66 0.33
C CYS A 56 5.18 1.51 1.21
N LEU A 57 4.67 0.30 0.93
CA LEU A 57 5.20 -0.94 1.50
C LEU A 57 6.67 -1.21 1.15
N PHE A 58 7.15 -0.62 0.06
CA PHE A 58 8.49 -0.82 -0.48
C PHE A 58 9.31 0.47 -0.50
N ALA A 59 8.93 1.46 0.32
CA ALA A 59 9.68 2.71 0.44
C ALA A 59 11.06 2.45 1.07
N ASN A 60 12.05 3.24 0.64
CA ASN A 60 13.42 3.15 1.19
C ASN A 60 13.62 4.01 2.43
N GLN A 61 12.80 5.06 2.59
CA GLN A 61 12.89 6.05 3.66
C GLN A 61 11.48 6.39 4.13
N GLY A 62 11.36 6.76 5.40
CA GLY A 62 10.13 7.24 6.00
C GLY A 62 10.38 8.52 6.79
N THR A 63 9.34 9.34 6.94
CA THR A 63 9.40 10.62 7.67
C THR A 63 9.24 10.38 9.16
N ASP A 64 10.13 10.90 9.99
CA ASP A 64 10.01 10.79 11.45
C ASP A 64 8.87 11.68 11.96
N LEU A 65 7.75 11.08 12.36
CA LEU A 65 6.65 11.80 13.00
C LEU A 65 6.77 11.80 14.52
N ARG A 66 7.53 10.86 15.08
CA ARG A 66 7.72 10.72 16.51
C ARG A 66 8.46 11.92 17.08
N GLU A 67 9.46 12.43 16.37
CA GLU A 67 10.17 13.64 16.76
C GLU A 67 9.21 14.84 16.81
N SER A 68 8.44 15.11 15.75
CA SER A 68 7.46 16.21 15.72
C SER A 68 6.47 16.12 16.89
N LEU A 69 5.90 14.94 17.12
CA LEU A 69 4.97 14.70 18.24
C LEU A 69 5.63 14.94 19.61
N ARG A 70 6.87 14.51 19.79
CA ARG A 70 7.59 14.67 21.06
C ARG A 70 8.08 16.09 21.33
N SER A 71 8.30 16.85 20.26
CA SER A 71 8.61 18.27 20.33
C SER A 71 7.39 19.14 20.62
N GLY A 72 6.19 18.53 20.74
CA GLY A 72 4.96 19.20 21.11
C GLY A 72 4.19 19.80 19.92
N ALA A 73 4.37 19.23 18.72
CA ALA A 73 3.62 19.69 17.55
C ALA A 73 2.11 19.61 17.79
N ASP A 74 1.39 20.66 17.42
CA ASP A 74 -0.07 20.70 17.51
C ASP A 74 -0.75 20.01 16.31
N ASP A 75 -2.08 19.90 16.37
CA ASP A 75 -2.86 19.22 15.32
C ASP A 75 -2.74 19.91 13.95
N ASP A 76 -2.62 21.23 13.92
CA ASP A 76 -2.48 22.00 12.68
C ASP A 76 -1.11 21.76 12.04
N GLU A 77 -0.04 21.77 12.83
CA GLU A 77 1.31 21.43 12.40
C GLU A 77 1.38 19.99 11.87
N LEU A 78 0.79 19.04 12.60
CA LEU A 78 0.72 17.64 12.17
C LEU A 78 -0.07 17.49 10.87
N GLN A 79 -1.21 18.18 10.74
CA GLN A 79 -2.01 18.16 9.52
C GLN A 79 -1.21 18.69 8.33
N GLN A 80 -0.44 19.77 8.51
CA GLN A 80 0.43 20.33 7.46
C GLN A 80 1.53 19.36 7.05
N ILE A 81 2.20 18.72 8.02
CA ILE A 81 3.23 17.71 7.77
C ILE A 81 2.65 16.55 6.96
N LEU A 82 1.53 15.98 7.39
CA LEU A 82 0.88 14.83 6.72
C LEU A 82 0.41 15.20 5.32
N THR A 83 -0.19 16.38 5.16
CA THR A 83 -0.68 16.87 3.85
C THR A 83 0.48 17.07 2.88
N SER A 84 1.56 17.70 3.33
CA SER A 84 2.77 17.90 2.53
C SER A 84 3.35 16.58 2.03
N ILE A 85 3.49 15.59 2.94
CA ILE A 85 4.00 14.25 2.59
C ILE A 85 3.06 13.58 1.57
N TRP A 86 1.75 13.65 1.79
CA TRP A 86 0.78 12.97 0.94
C TRP A 86 0.70 13.58 -0.47
N LEU A 87 0.74 14.90 -0.59
CA LEU A 87 0.70 15.60 -1.88
C LEU A 87 1.97 15.39 -2.71
N GLN A 88 3.11 15.17 -2.06
CA GLN A 88 4.39 14.88 -2.74
C GLN A 88 4.58 13.40 -3.06
N ARG A 89 3.69 12.52 -2.59
CA ARG A 89 3.79 11.07 -2.76
C ARG A 89 3.81 10.70 -4.24
N ALA A 90 4.88 10.02 -4.64
CA ALA A 90 5.04 9.48 -5.98
C ALA A 90 5.24 7.96 -5.99
N ASP A 91 5.07 7.29 -4.85
CA ASP A 91 5.34 5.86 -4.71
C ASP A 91 4.40 4.98 -5.54
N ARG A 92 5.01 4.21 -6.45
CA ARG A 92 4.33 3.21 -7.28
C ARG A 92 5.25 2.04 -7.59
N TYR A 93 5.86 1.47 -6.53
CA TYR A 93 6.90 0.45 -6.65
C TYR A 93 6.49 -0.72 -7.55
N SER A 94 5.32 -1.33 -7.32
CA SER A 94 4.91 -2.51 -8.08
C SER A 94 4.64 -2.22 -9.56
N GLU A 95 4.30 -0.98 -9.93
CA GLU A 95 4.13 -0.54 -11.32
C GLU A 95 5.47 -0.22 -12.00
N LEU A 96 6.42 0.36 -11.24
CA LEU A 96 7.74 0.72 -11.77
C LEU A 96 8.72 -0.46 -11.79
N ARG A 97 8.41 -1.53 -11.07
CA ARG A 97 9.26 -2.71 -10.98
C ARG A 97 9.38 -3.35 -12.36
N ARG A 98 10.55 -3.20 -12.99
CA ARG A 98 10.92 -3.91 -14.21
C ARG A 98 11.28 -5.36 -13.86
N PRO A 99 10.58 -6.37 -14.40
CA PRO A 99 10.86 -7.78 -14.11
C PRO A 99 12.33 -8.16 -14.45
N GLU A 100 12.86 -7.55 -15.50
CA GLU A 100 14.20 -7.78 -16.06
C GLU A 100 15.34 -7.24 -15.17
N ILE A 101 15.06 -6.29 -14.26
CA ILE A 101 16.06 -5.60 -13.42
C ILE A 101 15.82 -5.91 -11.93
N ALA A 102 14.93 -6.86 -11.63
CA ALA A 102 14.48 -7.14 -10.27
C ALA A 102 15.60 -7.65 -9.33
N GLU A 103 16.68 -8.19 -9.89
CA GLU A 103 17.81 -8.71 -9.10
C GLU A 103 18.77 -7.62 -8.56
N HIS A 104 18.81 -6.42 -9.15
CA HIS A 104 19.90 -5.46 -8.88
C HIS A 104 19.52 -4.21 -8.09
N HIS A 105 18.24 -3.95 -7.81
CA HIS A 105 17.84 -2.83 -6.95
C HIS A 105 17.76 -3.24 -5.47
N VAL A 106 18.94 -3.50 -4.89
CA VAL A 106 19.18 -3.48 -3.44
C VAL A 106 19.26 -2.02 -2.96
N LEU A 107 18.23 -1.23 -3.25
CA LEU A 107 17.96 -0.08 -2.40
C LEU A 107 17.39 -0.68 -1.11
N ARG A 108 17.98 -0.34 0.04
CA ARG A 108 17.52 -0.82 1.36
C ARG A 108 16.08 -0.38 1.59
N LYS A 109 15.13 -1.23 1.21
CA LYS A 109 13.70 -1.05 1.47
C LYS A 109 13.44 -1.24 2.94
N VAL A 110 12.40 -0.60 3.45
CA VAL A 110 11.88 -0.93 4.77
C VAL A 110 11.40 -2.38 4.78
N GLU A 111 11.75 -3.10 5.84
CA GLU A 111 11.29 -4.46 6.03
C GLU A 111 9.81 -4.47 6.41
N MET A 112 9.02 -5.34 5.76
CA MET A 112 7.57 -5.37 5.91
C MET A 112 7.12 -5.62 7.37
N TYR A 113 7.88 -6.40 8.14
CA TYR A 113 7.57 -6.65 9.56
C TYR A 113 7.59 -5.37 10.40
N ARG A 114 8.32 -4.32 9.99
CA ARG A 114 8.42 -3.04 10.72
C ARG A 114 7.21 -2.13 10.51
N ILE A 115 6.45 -2.36 9.43
CA ILE A 115 5.36 -1.49 8.98
C ILE A 115 4.03 -2.24 8.85
N GLY A 116 3.90 -3.41 9.50
CA GLY A 116 2.66 -4.19 9.56
C GLY A 116 2.28 -4.84 8.23
N GLY A 117 3.23 -5.51 7.59
CA GLY A 117 3.01 -6.30 6.37
C GLY A 117 2.69 -7.75 6.65
#